data_AF-A0A8J7S4R2-F1
#
_entry.id   AF-A0A8J7S4R2-F1
#
_cell.length_a   1.000
_cell.length_b   1.000
_cell.length_c   1.000
_cell.angle_alpha   90.00
_cell.angle_beta   90.00
_cell.angle_gamma   90.00
#
_symmetry.space_group_name_H-M   'P 1'
#
loop_
_entity.id
_entity.type
_entity.pdbx_description
1 polymer ?
#
loop_
_entity_poly.entity_id
_entity_poly.type
_entity_poly.pdbx_seq_one_letter_code
_entity_poly.pdbx_strand_id
1 'polypeptide(L)'
;MHYRDRIARRTTTARALLLLAPLLAIGACNGATTQWAQSQGGSAHEQTGQRLAAQGNPRFDDPAKAAIVQRFESDYQRFGRTPDRIAVGAGAEVCPIEDRQRAYRWITGESLARIKKRMESVNNVTYVADLDSIRIRMVSGTCEMLRTGGEVTFVADMSAVRRHGDAGGQRTALRLRESVFRVTGTMRDGERAAVPFRTIESLVTTLMQRGESGEFEVYDGGEGKPDPMLVSPTGIYTYVNDGAAPDSALKITFRRQPETNDFATYVEEPRGDGSVSGTNFNGAELRYTYGLKDGRLHGWYKIHSYTENGYTVPASTICYQHGEKVKTTTCPTT
;
A
#
# COMPACT_ATOMS: atom_id res chain seq x y z
N MET A 1 -16.55 0.15 22.43
CA MET A 1 -15.31 0.01 23.25
C MET A 1 -14.12 0.23 22.32
N HIS A 2 -13.53 1.43 22.35
CA HIS A 2 -12.73 1.98 21.26
C HIS A 2 -11.26 1.54 21.27
N TYR A 3 -10.74 1.25 20.07
CA TYR A 3 -9.35 0.86 19.74
C TYR A 3 -8.27 1.83 20.26
N ARG A 4 -8.61 3.10 20.54
CA ARG A 4 -7.72 4.09 21.17
C ARG A 4 -7.19 3.65 22.55
N ASP A 5 -7.95 2.87 23.31
CA ASP A 5 -7.54 2.44 24.66
C ASP A 5 -6.49 1.31 24.67
N ARG A 6 -6.34 0.54 23.59
CA ARG A 6 -5.36 -0.56 23.55
C ARG A 6 -3.95 -0.09 23.21
N ILE A 7 -3.81 0.96 22.40
CA ILE A 7 -2.50 1.53 22.04
C ILE A 7 -1.98 2.43 23.16
N ALA A 8 -2.84 3.26 23.77
CA ALA A 8 -2.44 4.15 24.86
C ALA A 8 -1.93 3.39 26.10
N ARG A 9 -2.53 2.22 26.43
CA ARG A 9 -2.10 1.40 27.57
C ARG A 9 -0.74 0.70 27.37
N ARG A 10 -0.20 0.65 26.15
CA ARG A 10 1.14 0.07 25.90
C ARG A 10 2.28 1.09 26.04
N THR A 11 1.99 2.39 25.95
CA THR A 11 3.01 3.45 26.04
C THR A 11 3.26 3.98 27.46
N THR A 12 2.34 3.77 28.41
CA THR A 12 2.46 4.34 29.77
C THR A 12 3.23 3.46 30.76
N THR A 13 3.38 2.16 30.48
CA THR A 13 4.08 1.22 31.35
C THR A 13 5.61 1.20 31.18
N ALA A 14 6.16 1.95 30.21
CA ALA A 14 7.60 2.00 29.97
C ALA A 14 8.32 3.18 30.64
N ARG A 15 7.65 3.97 31.51
CA ARG A 15 8.21 5.22 32.06
C ARG A 15 8.38 5.31 33.58
N ALA A 16 8.23 4.21 34.31
CA ALA A 16 8.39 4.23 35.77
C ALA A 16 9.28 3.09 36.27
N LEU A 17 10.59 3.17 36.00
CA LEU A 17 11.64 2.51 36.79
C LEU A 17 13.01 2.99 36.29
N LEU A 18 13.39 4.19 36.69
CA LEU A 18 14.78 4.66 36.66
C LEU A 18 14.90 5.80 37.69
N LEU A 19 14.97 5.39 38.96
CA LEU A 19 15.38 6.25 40.05
C LEU A 19 16.43 5.48 40.89
N LEU A 20 17.54 6.19 41.13
CA LEU A 20 18.62 5.99 42.10
C LEU A 20 19.89 5.22 41.62
N ALA A 21 20.97 6.02 41.60
CA ALA A 21 22.38 5.75 41.28
C ALA A 21 23.15 5.24 42.53
N PRO A 22 24.51 5.32 42.65
CA PRO A 22 25.65 5.25 41.72
C PRO A 22 26.77 4.26 42.17
N LEU A 23 27.83 4.14 41.34
CA LEU A 23 29.24 3.81 41.67
C LEU A 23 29.62 2.41 42.20
N LEU A 24 30.45 1.70 41.44
CA LEU A 24 31.83 1.33 41.84
C LEU A 24 32.59 0.76 40.62
N ALA A 25 33.80 1.29 40.42
CA ALA A 25 34.70 0.97 39.32
C ALA A 25 35.76 -0.04 39.74
N ILE A 26 35.94 -1.12 38.96
CA ILE A 26 37.16 -1.94 38.76
C ILE A 26 36.90 -2.68 37.44
N GLY A 27 37.77 -2.87 36.45
CA GLY A 27 39.17 -2.57 36.19
C GLY A 27 39.48 -3.26 34.86
N ALA A 28 40.49 -2.74 34.16
CA ALA A 28 40.92 -3.08 32.81
C ALA A 28 40.89 -4.58 32.42
N CYS A 29 40.38 -4.85 31.22
CA CYS A 29 41.01 -5.64 30.14
C CYS A 29 39.91 -6.12 29.18
N ASN A 30 39.74 -5.40 28.06
CA ASN A 30 39.27 -5.87 26.75
C ASN A 30 39.00 -4.64 25.85
N GLY A 31 40.01 -3.76 25.76
CA GLY A 31 40.06 -2.76 24.70
C GLY A 31 40.51 -3.46 23.42
N ALA A 32 39.58 -3.81 22.54
CA ALA A 32 39.77 -3.99 21.10
C ALA A 32 38.55 -4.58 20.35
N THR A 33 37.52 -5.10 21.02
CA THR A 33 36.43 -5.85 20.34
C THR A 33 35.03 -5.23 20.43
N THR A 34 34.85 -4.10 21.11
CA THR A 34 33.52 -3.47 21.29
C THR A 34 33.30 -2.19 20.48
N GLN A 35 34.28 -1.72 19.71
CA GLN A 35 34.15 -0.49 18.91
C GLN A 35 33.65 -0.72 17.47
N TRP A 36 33.47 -1.97 17.04
CA TRP A 36 32.93 -2.31 15.71
C TRP A 36 31.48 -2.79 15.74
N ALA A 37 30.93 -3.13 16.90
CA ALA A 37 29.58 -3.69 17.03
C ALA A 37 28.47 -2.63 17.28
N GLN A 38 28.83 -1.35 17.45
CA GLN A 38 27.87 -0.28 17.73
C GLN A 38 27.79 0.83 16.67
N SER A 39 28.55 0.75 15.56
CA SER A 39 28.51 1.75 14.47
C SER A 39 27.86 1.28 13.16
N GLN A 40 27.39 0.03 13.08
CA GLN A 40 26.81 -0.54 11.84
C GLN A 40 25.42 -1.17 12.03
N GLY A 41 24.66 -0.72 13.03
CA GLY A 41 23.24 -1.11 13.18
C GLY A 41 22.28 -0.24 12.36
N GLY A 42 22.67 1.01 12.07
CA GLY A 42 21.95 1.93 11.16
C GLY A 42 22.41 1.85 9.70
N SER A 43 22.77 0.66 9.21
CA SER A 43 23.93 0.47 8.31
C SER A 43 23.74 0.45 6.80
N ALA A 44 22.57 0.16 6.24
CA ALA A 44 22.39 0.17 4.78
C ALA A 44 20.91 0.36 4.41
N HIS A 45 20.04 -0.17 5.26
CA HIS A 45 18.61 0.09 5.20
C HIS A 45 18.28 1.57 5.40
N GLU A 46 18.82 2.20 6.44
CA GLU A 46 18.58 3.63 6.70
C GLU A 46 19.14 4.51 5.57
N GLN A 47 20.33 4.20 5.05
CA GLN A 47 20.92 4.89 3.90
C GLN A 47 20.06 4.74 2.64
N THR A 48 19.48 3.55 2.42
CA THR A 48 18.54 3.32 1.32
C THR A 48 17.30 4.19 1.49
N GLY A 49 16.72 4.26 2.69
CA GLY A 49 15.57 5.11 2.97
C GLY A 49 15.85 6.59 2.75
N GLN A 50 16.97 7.09 3.27
CA GLN A 50 17.40 8.48 3.09
C GLN A 50 17.64 8.81 1.61
N ARG A 51 18.30 7.92 0.87
CA ARG A 51 18.53 8.09 -0.57
C ARG A 51 17.22 8.15 -1.35
N LEU A 52 16.31 7.19 -1.13
CA LEU A 52 15.02 7.13 -1.82
C LEU A 52 14.16 8.36 -1.49
N ALA A 53 14.16 8.78 -0.23
CA ALA A 53 13.48 10.00 0.20
C ALA A 53 14.07 11.26 -0.47
N ALA A 54 15.39 11.35 -0.56
CA ALA A 54 16.09 12.47 -1.20
C ALA A 54 15.88 12.52 -2.73
N GLN A 55 15.72 11.36 -3.38
CA GLN A 55 15.41 11.29 -4.81
C GLN A 55 14.02 11.83 -5.14
N GLY A 56 13.06 11.69 -4.22
CA GLY A 56 11.67 12.10 -4.44
C GLY A 56 10.93 11.17 -5.41
N ASN A 57 9.94 11.71 -6.11
CA ASN A 57 9.16 10.98 -7.11
C ASN A 57 9.86 10.92 -8.48
N PRO A 58 9.48 9.97 -9.35
CA PRO A 58 9.92 10.00 -10.74
C PRO A 58 9.46 11.30 -11.42
N ARG A 59 10.33 11.83 -12.28
CA ARG A 59 10.00 12.97 -13.15
C ARG A 59 9.51 12.43 -14.49
N PHE A 60 8.43 13.01 -15.00
CA PHE A 60 7.86 12.66 -16.28
C PHE A 60 7.95 13.86 -17.22
N ASP A 61 8.36 13.62 -18.46
CA ASP A 61 8.37 14.65 -19.51
C ASP A 61 6.94 14.99 -19.97
N ASP A 62 6.01 14.04 -19.84
CA ASP A 62 4.58 14.24 -20.06
C ASP A 62 4.02 15.23 -19.01
N PRO A 63 3.52 16.40 -19.42
CA PRO A 63 2.99 17.41 -18.50
C PRO A 63 1.80 16.93 -17.66
N ALA A 64 0.96 16.03 -18.20
CA ALA A 64 -0.19 15.49 -17.46
C ALA A 64 0.28 14.58 -16.33
N LYS A 65 1.28 13.72 -16.58
CA LYS A 65 1.89 12.87 -15.54
C LYS A 65 2.65 13.71 -14.53
N ALA A 66 3.38 14.74 -14.96
CA ALA A 66 4.06 15.67 -14.08
C ALA A 66 3.08 16.39 -13.12
N ALA A 67 1.92 16.84 -13.63
CA ALA A 67 0.88 17.45 -12.81
C ALA A 67 0.30 16.47 -11.77
N ILE A 68 0.16 15.19 -12.12
CA ILE A 68 -0.28 14.15 -11.18
C ILE A 68 0.74 13.96 -10.05
N VAL A 69 2.04 13.96 -10.36
CA VAL A 69 3.12 13.87 -9.35
C VAL A 69 3.11 15.09 -8.42
N GLN A 70 3.07 16.30 -8.97
CA GLN A 70 2.99 17.53 -8.17
C GLN A 70 1.78 17.52 -7.24
N ARG A 71 0.64 17.04 -7.75
CA ARG A 71 -0.57 16.92 -6.94
C ARG A 71 -0.42 15.90 -5.82
N PHE A 72 0.17 14.74 -6.10
CA PHE A 72 0.48 13.75 -5.08
C PHE A 72 1.35 14.33 -3.98
N GLU A 73 2.42 15.06 -4.33
CA GLU A 73 3.31 15.69 -3.34
C GLU A 73 2.57 16.68 -2.45
N SER A 74 1.69 17.51 -3.02
CA SER A 74 0.84 18.43 -2.28
C SER A 74 -0.16 17.69 -1.37
N ASP A 75 -0.84 16.67 -1.89
CA ASP A 75 -1.80 15.88 -1.12
C ASP A 75 -1.08 15.10 0.01
N TYR A 76 0.13 14.58 -0.22
CA TYR A 76 0.94 13.90 0.80
C TYR A 76 1.43 14.85 1.90
N GLN A 77 1.86 16.07 1.55
CA GLN A 77 2.18 17.08 2.56
C GLN A 77 0.98 17.43 3.44
N ARG A 78 -0.23 17.47 2.85
CA ARG A 78 -1.47 17.81 3.55
C ARG A 78 -2.06 16.67 4.38
N PHE A 79 -2.16 15.47 3.81
CA PHE A 79 -2.86 14.34 4.40
C PHE A 79 -1.93 13.27 4.96
N GLY A 80 -0.67 13.21 4.51
CA GLY A 80 0.32 12.25 5.00
C GLY A 80 -0.12 10.80 4.79
N ARG A 81 -0.04 9.98 5.83
CA ARG A 81 -0.41 8.55 5.76
C ARG A 81 -1.27 8.10 6.93
N THR A 82 -1.65 9.00 7.82
CA THR A 82 -2.39 8.64 9.03
C THR A 82 -3.89 8.75 8.80
N PRO A 83 -4.70 7.84 9.41
CA PRO A 83 -6.16 7.87 9.27
C PRO A 83 -6.77 9.24 9.61
N ASP A 84 -6.34 9.82 10.74
CA ASP A 84 -6.88 11.09 11.25
C ASP A 84 -6.67 12.26 10.27
N ARG A 85 -5.50 12.31 9.61
CA ARG A 85 -5.21 13.37 8.63
C ARG A 85 -6.00 13.18 7.34
N ILE A 86 -6.16 11.95 6.86
CA ILE A 86 -6.97 11.63 5.67
C ILE A 86 -8.45 11.97 5.91
N ALA A 87 -8.94 11.74 7.13
CA ALA A 87 -10.31 11.98 7.53
C ALA A 87 -10.65 13.47 7.78
N VAL A 88 -9.68 14.39 7.68
CA VAL A 88 -9.90 15.82 7.93
C VAL A 88 -11.04 16.37 7.07
N GLY A 89 -11.96 17.08 7.73
CA GLY A 89 -13.13 17.71 7.13
C GLY A 89 -14.30 16.76 6.85
N ALA A 90 -14.19 15.47 7.17
CA ALA A 90 -15.33 14.57 7.10
C ALA A 90 -16.37 14.98 8.16
N GLY A 91 -17.63 15.07 7.73
CA GLY A 91 -18.77 15.27 8.63
C GLY A 91 -18.91 14.11 9.62
N ALA A 92 -19.66 14.37 10.69
CA ALA A 92 -19.98 13.36 11.69
C ALA A 92 -21.03 12.35 11.19
N GLU A 93 -21.91 12.78 10.28
CA GLU A 93 -23.00 11.96 9.76
C GLU A 93 -22.48 10.87 8.81
N VAL A 94 -22.94 9.65 9.04
CA VAL A 94 -22.64 8.49 8.19
C VAL A 94 -23.74 8.36 7.15
N CYS A 95 -23.36 8.28 5.87
CA CYS A 95 -24.31 8.08 4.80
C CYS A 95 -25.05 6.73 4.95
N PRO A 96 -26.37 6.69 4.68
CA PRO A 96 -27.09 5.43 4.58
C PRO A 96 -26.56 4.65 3.37
N ILE A 97 -26.20 3.38 3.58
CA ILE A 97 -25.69 2.49 2.54
C ILE A 97 -26.62 1.29 2.43
N GLU A 98 -27.44 1.29 1.38
CA GLU A 98 -28.36 0.20 1.06
C GLU A 98 -27.64 -0.95 0.34
N ASP A 99 -26.71 -0.61 -0.56
CA ASP A 99 -25.94 -1.56 -1.36
C ASP A 99 -24.44 -1.46 -1.03
N ARG A 100 -23.98 -2.39 -0.19
CA ARG A 100 -22.59 -2.43 0.27
C ARG A 100 -21.59 -2.82 -0.82
N GLN A 101 -22.02 -3.57 -1.84
CA GLN A 101 -21.19 -3.91 -3.00
C GLN A 101 -20.95 -2.68 -3.87
N ARG A 102 -21.96 -1.85 -4.02
CA ARG A 102 -21.83 -0.56 -4.72
C ARG A 102 -20.96 0.42 -3.95
N ALA A 103 -21.13 0.52 -2.64
CA ALA A 103 -20.23 1.31 -1.79
C ALA A 103 -18.76 0.86 -1.91
N TYR A 104 -18.51 -0.45 -1.96
CA TYR A 104 -17.18 -0.99 -2.22
C TYR A 104 -16.61 -0.54 -3.57
N ARG A 105 -17.43 -0.51 -4.64
CA ARG A 105 -17.03 0.03 -5.95
C ARG A 105 -16.76 1.53 -5.90
N TRP A 106 -17.56 2.31 -5.17
CA TRP A 106 -17.29 3.74 -4.99
C TRP A 106 -15.93 3.98 -4.36
N ILE A 107 -15.49 3.13 -3.43
CA ILE A 107 -14.21 3.26 -2.72
C ILE A 107 -13.03 2.78 -3.57
N THR A 108 -13.16 1.61 -4.19
CA THR A 108 -12.04 0.91 -4.84
C THR A 108 -11.97 1.13 -6.35
N GLY A 109 -13.09 1.51 -6.99
CA GLY A 109 -13.24 1.59 -8.43
C GLY A 109 -13.50 0.23 -9.09
N GLU A 110 -13.44 -0.87 -8.35
CA GLU A 110 -13.58 -2.21 -8.89
C GLU A 110 -14.63 -3.01 -8.12
N SER A 111 -15.24 -4.00 -8.78
CA SER A 111 -16.12 -4.94 -8.07
C SER A 111 -15.30 -5.87 -7.18
N LEU A 112 -15.89 -6.28 -6.04
CA LEU A 112 -15.25 -7.24 -5.13
C LEU A 112 -14.92 -8.56 -5.85
N ALA A 113 -15.80 -9.02 -6.73
CA ALA A 113 -15.59 -10.23 -7.54
C ALA A 113 -14.34 -10.11 -8.42
N ARG A 114 -14.12 -8.95 -9.05
CA ARG A 114 -12.93 -8.70 -9.87
C ARG A 114 -11.66 -8.69 -9.03
N ILE A 115 -11.68 -7.99 -7.88
CA ILE A 115 -10.54 -7.97 -6.95
C ILE A 115 -10.20 -9.37 -6.45
N LYS A 116 -11.21 -10.18 -6.09
CA LYS A 116 -11.02 -11.58 -5.68
C LYS A 116 -10.33 -12.39 -6.78
N LYS A 117 -10.88 -12.36 -8.00
CA LYS A 117 -10.32 -13.08 -9.16
C LYS A 117 -8.86 -12.68 -9.42
N ARG A 118 -8.53 -11.39 -9.32
CA ARG A 118 -7.15 -10.89 -9.48
C ARG A 118 -6.25 -11.41 -8.37
N MET A 119 -6.69 -11.37 -7.12
CA MET A 119 -5.88 -11.85 -5.97
C MET A 119 -5.66 -13.36 -6.03
N GLU A 120 -6.66 -14.15 -6.42
CA GLU A 120 -6.52 -15.60 -6.61
C GLU A 120 -5.49 -15.93 -7.68
N SER A 121 -5.42 -15.12 -8.75
CA SER A 121 -4.41 -15.30 -9.82
C SER A 121 -2.98 -14.98 -9.38
N VAL A 122 -2.80 -14.27 -8.25
CA VAL A 122 -1.50 -13.90 -7.70
C VAL A 122 -1.25 -14.73 -6.44
N ASN A 123 -0.46 -15.80 -6.55
CA ASN A 123 0.09 -16.56 -5.42
C ASN A 123 -0.94 -17.20 -4.47
N ASN A 124 -2.07 -17.72 -4.98
CA ASN A 124 -3.10 -18.39 -4.17
C ASN A 124 -3.60 -17.56 -2.97
N VAL A 125 -3.69 -16.23 -3.15
CA VAL A 125 -4.17 -15.33 -2.11
C VAL A 125 -5.69 -15.26 -2.15
N THR A 126 -6.35 -15.66 -1.06
CA THR A 126 -7.79 -15.40 -0.90
C THR A 126 -7.99 -14.00 -0.33
N TYR A 127 -8.93 -13.25 -0.91
CA TYR A 127 -9.30 -11.91 -0.44
C TYR A 127 -10.76 -11.87 0.02
N VAL A 128 -10.99 -11.36 1.22
CA VAL A 128 -12.33 -11.13 1.75
C VAL A 128 -12.41 -9.68 2.23
N ALA A 129 -13.36 -8.91 1.70
CA ALA A 129 -13.70 -7.60 2.26
C ALA A 129 -14.86 -7.76 3.24
N ASP A 130 -14.75 -7.16 4.42
CA ASP A 130 -15.87 -7.00 5.34
C ASP A 130 -16.70 -5.82 4.85
N LEU A 131 -17.75 -6.10 4.09
CA LEU A 131 -18.62 -5.07 3.53
C LEU A 131 -19.43 -4.34 4.60
N ASP A 132 -19.68 -4.99 5.75
CA ASP A 132 -20.43 -4.40 6.86
C ASP A 132 -19.58 -3.40 7.65
N SER A 133 -18.25 -3.51 7.55
CA SER A 133 -17.32 -2.49 8.09
C SER A 133 -17.38 -1.16 7.34
N ILE A 134 -17.96 -1.11 6.12
CA ILE A 134 -17.94 0.11 5.31
C ILE A 134 -18.71 1.23 6.03
N ARG A 135 -18.08 2.36 6.25
CA ARG A 135 -18.72 3.58 6.77
C ARG A 135 -18.30 4.75 5.90
N ILE A 136 -19.25 5.48 5.33
CA ILE A 136 -18.97 6.62 4.45
C ILE A 136 -19.42 7.90 5.14
N ARG A 137 -18.54 8.91 5.17
CA ARG A 137 -18.81 10.25 5.70
C ARG A 137 -18.44 11.28 4.65
N MET A 138 -19.33 12.22 4.37
CA MET A 138 -19.08 13.24 3.34
C MET A 138 -18.10 14.30 3.85
N VAL A 139 -17.22 14.75 2.96
CA VAL A 139 -16.40 15.96 3.14
C VAL A 139 -16.95 17.12 2.30
N SER A 140 -17.43 16.81 1.09
CA SER A 140 -18.14 17.75 0.21
C SER A 140 -19.17 17.00 -0.65
N GLY A 141 -20.25 17.70 -1.02
CA GLY A 141 -21.42 17.07 -1.64
C GLY A 141 -22.37 16.48 -0.60
N THR A 142 -23.32 15.65 -1.04
CA THR A 142 -24.31 15.00 -0.17
C THR A 142 -24.30 13.49 -0.34
N CYS A 143 -24.85 12.76 0.62
CA CYS A 143 -25.02 11.31 0.49
C CYS A 143 -25.93 10.93 -0.70
N GLU A 144 -26.90 11.78 -1.05
CA GLU A 144 -27.76 11.60 -2.22
C GLU A 144 -26.94 11.61 -3.52
N MET A 145 -25.95 12.50 -3.63
CA MET A 145 -25.11 12.62 -4.83
C MET A 145 -24.26 11.37 -5.10
N LEU A 146 -24.01 10.52 -4.10
CA LEU A 146 -23.40 9.20 -4.32
C LEU A 146 -24.30 8.28 -5.16
N ARG A 147 -25.61 8.47 -5.11
CA ARG A 147 -26.62 7.70 -5.85
C ARG A 147 -27.11 8.39 -7.12
N THR A 148 -27.28 9.70 -7.09
CA THR A 148 -27.88 10.47 -8.19
C THR A 148 -26.84 11.13 -9.10
N GLY A 149 -25.63 11.36 -8.60
CA GLY A 149 -24.54 11.97 -9.34
C GLY A 149 -24.14 13.36 -8.83
N GLY A 150 -22.96 13.80 -9.27
CA GLY A 150 -22.35 15.08 -8.93
C GLY A 150 -20.95 14.96 -8.31
N GLU A 151 -20.29 16.10 -8.12
CA GLU A 151 -18.96 16.15 -7.52
C GLU A 151 -19.02 15.84 -6.03
N VAL A 152 -18.19 14.89 -5.59
CA VAL A 152 -18.15 14.45 -4.20
C VAL A 152 -16.72 14.32 -3.70
N THR A 153 -16.54 14.59 -2.42
CA THR A 153 -15.42 14.10 -1.64
C THR A 153 -15.97 13.39 -0.42
N PHE A 154 -15.56 12.16 -0.19
CA PHE A 154 -15.99 11.40 0.98
C PHE A 154 -14.83 10.63 1.59
N VAL A 155 -14.99 10.30 2.87
CA VAL A 155 -14.08 9.44 3.61
C VAL A 155 -14.80 8.12 3.87
N ALA A 156 -14.09 7.02 3.67
CA ALA A 156 -14.62 5.69 3.90
C ALA A 156 -13.70 4.86 4.80
N ASP A 157 -14.27 4.20 5.80
CA ASP A 157 -13.59 3.20 6.60
C ASP A 157 -13.90 1.80 6.01
N MET A 158 -12.93 0.90 5.91
CA MET A 158 -13.15 -0.48 5.44
C MET A 158 -12.09 -1.43 5.99
N SER A 159 -12.54 -2.64 6.32
CA SER A 159 -11.68 -3.75 6.73
C SER A 159 -11.70 -4.88 5.70
N ALA A 160 -10.57 -5.54 5.54
CA ALA A 160 -10.44 -6.70 4.66
C ALA A 160 -9.42 -7.70 5.21
N VAL A 161 -9.59 -8.98 4.90
CA VAL A 161 -8.66 -10.04 5.23
C VAL A 161 -8.05 -10.58 3.95
N ARG A 162 -6.71 -10.70 3.96
CA ARG A 162 -5.96 -11.46 2.96
C ARG A 162 -5.43 -12.73 3.61
N ARG A 163 -5.70 -13.87 2.98
CA ARG A 163 -5.14 -15.16 3.37
C ARG A 163 -4.06 -15.52 2.37
N HIS A 164 -2.83 -15.71 2.86
CA HIS A 164 -1.75 -16.28 2.08
C HIS A 164 -1.69 -17.78 2.37
N GLY A 165 -1.95 -18.61 1.35
CA GLY A 165 -1.67 -20.04 1.40
C GLY A 165 -0.26 -20.29 0.88
N ASP A 166 0.57 -20.99 1.64
CA ASP A 166 1.80 -21.57 1.15
C ASP A 166 1.51 -22.82 0.30
N ALA A 167 2.43 -23.17 -0.61
CA ALA A 167 2.28 -24.23 -1.62
C ALA A 167 2.15 -25.67 -1.05
N GLY A 168 1.99 -25.83 0.27
CA GLY A 168 1.70 -27.09 0.96
C GLY A 168 0.61 -26.99 2.03
N GLY A 169 -0.08 -25.85 2.15
CA GLY A 169 -1.21 -25.66 3.08
C GLY A 169 -0.87 -25.63 4.57
N GLN A 170 0.42 -25.58 4.95
CA GLN A 170 0.85 -25.76 6.35
C GLN A 170 1.03 -24.45 7.13
N ARG A 171 1.25 -23.31 6.47
CA ARG A 171 1.36 -21.98 7.11
C ARG A 171 0.36 -21.01 6.49
N THR A 172 -0.83 -20.98 7.05
CA THR A 172 -1.80 -19.92 6.76
C THR A 172 -1.41 -18.65 7.53
N ALA A 173 -0.91 -17.64 6.83
CA ALA A 173 -0.79 -16.28 7.36
C ALA A 173 -2.02 -15.46 6.98
N LEU A 174 -2.65 -14.83 7.96
CA LEU A 174 -3.74 -13.88 7.74
C LEU A 174 -3.22 -12.46 7.88
N ARG A 175 -3.58 -11.59 6.93
CA ARG A 175 -3.32 -10.16 7.00
C ARG A 175 -4.66 -9.44 7.08
N LEU A 176 -4.98 -8.93 8.27
CA LEU A 176 -6.07 -8.00 8.45
C LEU A 176 -5.60 -6.63 7.97
N ARG A 177 -6.38 -6.02 7.07
CA ARG A 177 -6.15 -4.70 6.51
C ARG A 177 -7.27 -3.80 6.98
N GLU A 178 -6.92 -2.77 7.73
CA GLU A 178 -7.84 -1.71 8.14
C GLU A 178 -7.46 -0.47 7.36
N SER A 179 -8.43 0.12 6.66
CA SER A 179 -8.17 1.18 5.69
C SER A 179 -9.11 2.35 5.89
N VAL A 180 -8.53 3.56 5.87
CA VAL A 180 -9.29 4.81 5.77
C VAL A 180 -8.99 5.43 4.42
N PHE A 181 -10.03 5.59 3.62
CA PHE A 181 -9.98 6.17 2.29
C PHE A 181 -10.47 7.61 2.33
N ARG A 182 -9.87 8.47 1.54
CA ARG A 182 -10.47 9.71 1.05
C ARG A 182 -10.59 9.59 -0.46
N VAL A 183 -11.82 9.67 -0.95
CA VAL A 183 -12.12 9.53 -2.37
C VAL A 183 -12.67 10.86 -2.89
N THR A 184 -12.18 11.30 -4.04
CA THR A 184 -12.59 12.54 -4.69
C THR A 184 -12.83 12.29 -6.18
N GLY A 185 -13.99 12.71 -6.67
CA GLY A 185 -14.35 12.56 -8.08
C GLY A 185 -15.80 12.97 -8.34
N THR A 186 -16.30 12.61 -9.53
CA THR A 186 -17.69 12.87 -9.94
C THR A 186 -18.46 11.56 -10.03
N MET A 187 -19.61 11.49 -9.38
CA MET A 187 -20.54 10.37 -9.52
C MET A 187 -21.50 10.64 -10.68
N ARG A 188 -21.98 9.57 -11.33
CA ARG A 188 -23.05 9.60 -12.33
C ARG A 188 -23.87 8.33 -12.19
N ASP A 189 -25.18 8.48 -11.99
CA ASP A 189 -26.13 7.37 -11.91
C ASP A 189 -25.72 6.29 -10.90
N GLY A 190 -25.16 6.71 -9.76
CA GLY A 190 -24.76 5.82 -8.68
C GLY A 190 -23.46 5.07 -8.93
N GLU A 191 -22.69 5.44 -9.96
CA GLU A 191 -21.37 4.90 -10.27
C GLU A 191 -20.36 6.04 -10.46
N ARG A 192 -19.08 5.69 -10.56
CA ARG A 192 -18.03 6.67 -10.89
C ARG A 192 -18.22 7.15 -12.33
N ALA A 193 -18.18 8.46 -12.56
CA ALA A 193 -18.25 9.01 -13.91
C ALA A 193 -16.96 8.80 -14.71
N ALA A 194 -17.05 8.90 -16.04
CA ALA A 194 -15.93 8.79 -16.98
C ALA A 194 -15.05 10.06 -17.00
N VAL A 195 -14.54 10.41 -15.82
CA VAL A 195 -13.64 11.54 -15.57
C VAL A 195 -12.61 11.12 -14.50
N PRO A 196 -11.55 11.91 -14.27
CA PRO A 196 -10.54 11.52 -13.31
C PRO A 196 -11.05 11.30 -11.89
N PHE A 197 -10.59 10.21 -11.27
CA PHE A 197 -10.83 9.88 -9.87
C PHE A 197 -9.54 9.86 -9.08
N ARG A 198 -9.63 10.23 -7.80
CA ARG A 198 -8.52 10.22 -6.87
C ARG A 198 -8.91 9.52 -5.59
N THR A 199 -8.04 8.64 -5.12
CA THR A 199 -8.20 7.91 -3.87
C THR A 199 -6.92 8.02 -3.06
N ILE A 200 -7.05 8.41 -1.79
CA ILE A 200 -5.99 8.36 -0.79
C ILE A 200 -6.39 7.29 0.23
N GLU A 201 -5.53 6.33 0.52
CA GLU A 201 -5.73 5.24 1.47
C GLU A 201 -4.63 5.31 2.54
N SER A 202 -5.03 5.36 3.82
CA SER A 202 -4.17 4.97 4.94
C SER A 202 -4.48 3.52 5.24
N LEU A 203 -3.49 2.65 5.03
CA LEU A 203 -3.59 1.22 5.29
C LEU A 203 -2.78 0.85 6.52
N VAL A 204 -3.44 0.24 7.51
CA VAL A 204 -2.79 -0.50 8.60
C VAL A 204 -2.94 -1.98 8.33
N THR A 205 -1.85 -2.73 8.48
CA THR A 205 -1.87 -4.19 8.32
C THR A 205 -1.52 -4.85 9.64
N THR A 206 -2.34 -5.79 10.07
CA THR A 206 -2.07 -6.67 11.20
C THR A 206 -1.83 -8.08 10.68
N LEU A 207 -0.67 -8.65 10.96
CA LEU A 207 -0.35 -10.03 10.65
C LEU A 207 -0.86 -10.92 11.78
N MET A 208 -1.56 -11.99 11.43
CA MET A 208 -2.04 -13.00 12.36
C MET A 208 -1.53 -14.37 11.92
N GLN A 209 -1.13 -15.18 12.89
CA GLN A 209 -0.67 -16.55 12.70
C GLN A 209 -1.40 -17.48 13.67
N ARG A 210 -1.38 -18.78 13.41
CA ARG A 210 -1.90 -19.74 14.40
C ARG A 210 -0.95 -19.82 15.59
N GLY A 211 -1.48 -19.62 16.78
CA GLY A 211 -0.79 -19.89 18.04
C GLY A 211 -0.79 -21.38 18.38
N GLU A 212 -0.18 -21.74 19.51
CA GLU A 212 -0.10 -23.13 20.00
C GLU A 212 -1.49 -23.72 20.30
N SER A 213 -2.45 -22.87 20.65
CA SER A 213 -3.86 -23.22 20.85
C SER A 213 -4.59 -23.57 19.55
N GLY A 214 -3.98 -23.31 18.39
CA GLY A 214 -4.60 -23.41 17.07
C GLY A 214 -5.39 -22.16 16.66
N GLU A 215 -5.69 -21.24 17.58
CA GLU A 215 -6.39 -19.98 17.28
C GLU A 215 -5.48 -18.97 16.57
N PHE A 216 -6.07 -18.02 15.85
CA PHE A 216 -5.29 -16.94 15.22
C PHE A 216 -4.97 -15.85 16.24
N GLU A 217 -3.68 -15.61 16.43
CA GLU A 217 -3.12 -14.61 17.32
C GLU A 217 -2.37 -13.55 16.51
N VAL A 218 -2.31 -12.33 17.04
CA VAL A 218 -1.53 -11.25 16.40
C VAL A 218 -0.06 -11.61 16.49
N TYR A 219 0.59 -11.72 15.34
CA TYR A 219 2.03 -11.89 15.28
C TYR A 219 2.69 -10.53 15.48
N ASP A 220 3.59 -10.42 16.46
CA ASP A 220 4.28 -9.18 16.80
C ASP A 220 5.72 -9.09 16.26
N GLY A 221 6.14 -10.06 15.42
CA GLY A 221 7.47 -10.07 14.79
C GLY A 221 8.46 -11.06 15.40
N GLY A 222 8.18 -11.64 16.58
CA GLY A 222 9.13 -12.48 17.31
C GLY A 222 10.35 -11.70 17.82
N GLU A 223 10.99 -12.20 18.89
CA GLU A 223 12.24 -11.64 19.48
C GLU A 223 12.21 -10.14 19.84
N GLY A 224 11.05 -9.59 20.20
CA GLY A 224 10.95 -8.25 20.83
C GLY A 224 11.21 -7.06 19.89
N LYS A 225 11.25 -7.28 18.57
CA LYS A 225 11.29 -6.19 17.58
C LYS A 225 9.96 -6.16 16.81
N PRO A 226 9.14 -5.11 16.98
CA PRO A 226 7.89 -5.03 16.25
C PRO A 226 8.18 -4.89 14.75
N ASP A 227 7.58 -5.76 13.93
CA ASP A 227 7.67 -5.68 12.47
C ASP A 227 7.16 -4.28 12.03
N PRO A 228 7.99 -3.46 11.36
CA PRO A 228 7.62 -2.09 10.98
C PRO A 228 6.36 -2.02 10.10
N MET A 229 5.99 -3.12 9.40
CA MET A 229 4.71 -3.22 8.70
C MET A 229 3.49 -3.19 9.64
N LEU A 230 3.66 -3.57 10.90
CA LEU A 230 2.63 -3.63 11.94
C LEU A 230 2.53 -2.35 12.77
N VAL A 231 3.57 -1.50 12.74
CA VAL A 231 3.66 -0.32 13.63
C VAL A 231 3.15 0.95 12.97
N SER A 232 3.30 1.06 11.65
CA SER A 232 3.09 2.32 10.94
C SER A 232 2.18 2.19 9.71
N PRO A 233 1.18 3.07 9.55
CA PRO A 233 0.34 3.07 8.36
C PRO A 233 1.11 3.28 7.05
N THR A 234 0.68 2.61 5.99
CA THR A 234 1.12 2.87 4.61
C THR A 234 0.17 3.89 3.98
N GLY A 235 0.72 4.94 3.37
CA GLY A 235 -0.06 5.85 2.52
C GLY A 235 -0.06 5.35 1.08
N ILE A 236 -1.24 5.22 0.48
CA ILE A 236 -1.42 4.83 -0.92
C ILE A 236 -2.27 5.89 -1.62
N TYR A 237 -1.77 6.46 -2.70
CA TYR A 237 -2.42 7.54 -3.44
C TYR A 237 -2.60 7.09 -4.87
N THR A 238 -3.84 6.94 -5.32
CA THR A 238 -4.17 6.45 -6.65
C THR A 238 -4.91 7.52 -7.42
N TYR A 239 -4.40 7.81 -8.62
CA TYR A 239 -5.07 8.58 -9.65
C TYR A 239 -5.49 7.63 -10.78
N VAL A 240 -6.70 7.81 -11.29
CA VAL A 240 -7.22 7.13 -12.49
C VAL A 240 -7.81 8.21 -13.40
N ASN A 241 -7.45 8.23 -14.69
CA ASN A 241 -7.96 9.27 -15.60
C ASN A 241 -9.42 9.04 -16.06
N ASP A 242 -9.91 7.80 -16.03
CA ASP A 242 -11.31 7.43 -16.27
C ASP A 242 -11.85 6.59 -15.10
N GLY A 243 -12.68 7.21 -14.25
CA GLY A 243 -13.28 6.55 -13.10
C GLY A 243 -14.30 5.46 -13.45
N ALA A 244 -14.92 5.49 -14.63
CA ALA A 244 -15.92 4.51 -15.06
C ALA A 244 -15.27 3.22 -15.61
N ALA A 245 -14.05 3.33 -16.15
CA ALA A 245 -13.33 2.21 -16.74
C ALA A 245 -11.85 2.14 -16.28
N PRO A 246 -11.60 1.95 -14.96
CA PRO A 246 -10.27 2.12 -14.37
C PRO A 246 -9.19 1.17 -14.90
N ASP A 247 -9.57 0.00 -15.40
CA ASP A 247 -8.63 -0.99 -15.94
C ASP A 247 -8.23 -0.74 -17.40
N SER A 248 -8.95 0.12 -18.10
CA SER A 248 -8.62 0.58 -19.45
C SER A 248 -8.19 2.04 -19.45
N ALA A 249 -7.74 2.54 -18.29
CA ALA A 249 -7.38 3.92 -18.05
C ALA A 249 -5.92 4.04 -17.61
N LEU A 250 -5.33 5.23 -17.80
CA LEU A 250 -4.09 5.60 -17.14
C LEU A 250 -4.33 5.57 -15.63
N LYS A 251 -3.55 4.74 -14.94
CA LYS A 251 -3.55 4.67 -13.48
C LYS A 251 -2.15 4.96 -12.95
N ILE A 252 -2.05 5.88 -12.01
CA ILE A 252 -0.80 6.17 -11.30
C ILE A 252 -1.04 6.00 -9.81
N THR A 253 -0.27 5.11 -9.18
CA THR A 253 -0.35 4.83 -7.75
C THR A 253 0.98 5.11 -7.08
N PHE A 254 0.97 5.95 -6.04
CA PHE A 254 2.11 6.20 -5.18
C PHE A 254 1.91 5.47 -3.85
N ARG A 255 2.96 4.81 -3.36
CA ARG A 255 2.98 4.17 -2.05
C ARG A 255 4.10 4.78 -1.22
N ARG A 256 3.80 5.01 0.07
CA ARG A 256 4.70 5.63 1.03
C ARG A 256 4.64 4.95 2.39
N GLN A 257 5.73 4.29 2.77
CA GLN A 257 6.00 3.77 4.11
C GLN A 257 7.50 3.89 4.40
N PRO A 258 7.96 5.04 4.92
CA PRO A 258 9.39 5.30 5.11
C PRO A 258 10.10 4.28 6.00
N GLU A 259 9.41 3.72 6.99
CA GLU A 259 9.98 2.74 7.93
C GLU A 259 10.35 1.41 7.27
N THR A 260 9.85 1.16 6.06
CA THR A 260 10.15 -0.04 5.27
C THR A 260 10.83 0.30 3.94
N ASN A 261 11.28 1.55 3.76
CA ASN A 261 11.85 2.08 2.51
C ASN A 261 10.92 1.97 1.29
N ASP A 262 9.60 1.96 1.52
CA ASP A 262 8.63 1.92 0.42
C ASP A 262 8.33 3.34 -0.06
N PHE A 263 8.94 3.70 -1.18
CA PHE A 263 8.70 4.93 -1.93
C PHE A 263 8.23 4.60 -3.35
N ALA A 264 7.38 3.58 -3.50
CA ALA A 264 7.00 3.09 -4.82
C ALA A 264 6.09 4.05 -5.60
N THR A 265 6.27 4.10 -6.92
CA THR A 265 5.34 4.68 -7.89
C THR A 265 5.04 3.65 -8.97
N TYR A 266 3.77 3.36 -9.21
CA TYR A 266 3.30 2.45 -10.26
C TYR A 266 2.56 3.26 -11.31
N VAL A 267 2.92 3.12 -12.57
CA VAL A 267 2.26 3.73 -13.72
C VAL A 267 1.75 2.60 -14.60
N GLU A 268 0.44 2.54 -14.82
CA GLU A 268 -0.21 1.57 -15.70
C GLU A 268 -0.91 2.31 -16.84
N GLU A 269 -0.57 1.93 -18.08
CA GLU A 269 -1.02 2.57 -19.31
C GLU A 269 -1.67 1.56 -20.25
N PRO A 270 -2.94 1.74 -20.64
CA PRO A 270 -3.61 0.86 -21.59
C PRO A 270 -2.98 1.02 -22.98
N ARG A 271 -2.84 -0.08 -23.73
CA ARG A 271 -2.30 -0.07 -25.10
C ARG A 271 -3.37 -0.15 -26.20
N GLY A 272 -4.65 -0.24 -25.83
CA GLY A 272 -5.79 -0.24 -26.77
C GLY A 272 -6.15 -1.61 -27.36
N ASP A 273 -5.30 -2.62 -27.21
CA ASP A 273 -5.50 -4.01 -27.61
C ASP A 273 -5.94 -4.93 -26.45
N GLY A 274 -6.40 -4.32 -25.34
CA GLY A 274 -6.70 -5.02 -24.09
C GLY A 274 -5.47 -5.32 -23.23
N SER A 275 -4.26 -4.93 -23.65
CA SER A 275 -3.05 -5.02 -22.85
C SER A 275 -2.77 -3.72 -22.09
N VAL A 276 -1.96 -3.85 -21.03
CA VAL A 276 -1.51 -2.75 -20.17
C VAL A 276 0.02 -2.78 -20.10
N SER A 277 0.64 -1.61 -20.24
CA SER A 277 2.04 -1.37 -19.91
C SER A 277 2.16 -0.94 -18.46
N GLY A 278 3.00 -1.59 -17.68
CA GLY A 278 3.31 -1.20 -16.32
C GLY A 278 4.74 -0.71 -16.18
N THR A 279 4.93 0.36 -15.44
CA THR A 279 6.24 0.88 -15.03
C THR A 279 6.23 1.09 -13.53
N ASN A 280 7.24 0.57 -12.83
CA ASN A 280 7.39 0.75 -11.39
C ASN A 280 8.72 1.43 -11.05
N PHE A 281 8.63 2.41 -10.17
CA PHE A 281 9.74 3.12 -9.57
C PHE A 281 9.77 2.87 -8.05
N ASN A 282 10.93 2.99 -7.43
CA ASN A 282 11.06 3.24 -5.99
C ASN A 282 11.92 4.49 -5.80
N GLY A 283 11.39 5.52 -5.12
CA GLY A 283 11.93 6.87 -5.27
C GLY A 283 11.82 7.30 -6.75
N ALA A 284 12.92 7.80 -7.31
CA ALA A 284 13.01 8.11 -8.75
C ALA A 284 13.63 6.97 -9.57
N GLU A 285 14.05 5.87 -8.94
CA GLU A 285 14.71 4.75 -9.60
C GLU A 285 13.71 3.85 -10.30
N LEU A 286 13.84 3.72 -11.62
CA LEU A 286 13.09 2.74 -12.40
C LEU A 286 13.52 1.32 -11.98
N ARG A 287 12.59 0.51 -11.49
CA ARG A 287 12.85 -0.87 -11.06
C ARG A 287 12.30 -1.91 -12.01
N TYR A 288 11.05 -1.75 -12.45
CA TYR A 288 10.39 -2.75 -13.29
C TYR A 288 9.65 -2.12 -14.45
N THR A 289 9.69 -2.78 -15.60
CA THR A 289 8.71 -2.58 -16.68
C THR A 289 8.08 -3.91 -17.03
N TYR A 290 6.77 -3.91 -17.25
CA TYR A 290 6.01 -5.15 -17.49
C TYR A 290 4.85 -4.94 -18.46
N GLY A 291 4.45 -6.01 -19.13
CA GLY A 291 3.20 -6.07 -19.87
C GLY A 291 2.18 -6.94 -19.14
N LEU A 292 0.91 -6.53 -19.14
CA LEU A 292 -0.21 -7.36 -18.74
C LEU A 292 -1.17 -7.57 -19.91
N LYS A 293 -1.72 -8.77 -20.04
CA LYS A 293 -2.85 -9.09 -20.91
C LYS A 293 -3.87 -9.87 -20.08
N ASP A 294 -5.12 -9.41 -20.07
CA ASP A 294 -6.19 -9.96 -19.23
C ASP A 294 -5.81 -10.03 -17.73
N GLY A 295 -5.05 -9.04 -17.26
CA GLY A 295 -4.58 -8.96 -15.87
C GLY A 295 -3.43 -9.89 -15.50
N ARG A 296 -2.81 -10.58 -16.47
CA ARG A 296 -1.68 -11.50 -16.26
C ARG A 296 -0.44 -11.03 -17.01
N LEU A 297 0.75 -11.33 -16.48
CA LEU A 297 2.03 -11.01 -17.13
C LEU A 297 2.06 -11.56 -18.57
N HIS A 298 2.40 -10.70 -19.52
CA HIS A 298 2.45 -11.04 -20.94
C HIS A 298 3.53 -10.21 -21.64
N GLY A 299 4.34 -10.85 -22.47
CA GLY A 299 5.50 -10.24 -23.11
C GLY A 299 6.67 -10.09 -22.15
N TRP A 300 7.42 -9.00 -22.28
CA TRP A 300 8.61 -8.75 -21.46
C TRP A 300 8.25 -8.26 -20.06
N TYR A 301 8.90 -8.86 -19.06
CA TYR A 301 9.07 -8.33 -17.72
C TYR A 301 10.56 -8.01 -17.53
N LYS A 302 10.90 -6.73 -17.40
CA LYS A 302 12.27 -6.27 -17.25
C LYS A 302 12.49 -5.78 -15.83
N ILE A 303 13.53 -6.31 -15.19
CA ILE A 303 14.10 -5.78 -13.97
C ILE A 303 15.25 -4.87 -14.40
N HIS A 304 15.19 -3.61 -14.03
CA HIS A 304 16.26 -2.65 -14.24
C HIS A 304 17.27 -2.78 -13.09
N SER A 305 18.53 -2.45 -13.33
CA SER A 305 19.53 -2.50 -12.26
C SER A 305 19.20 -1.46 -11.19
N TYR A 306 19.19 -1.84 -9.91
CA TYR A 306 18.96 -0.92 -8.80
C TYR A 306 19.71 -1.36 -7.53
N THR A 307 19.86 -0.45 -6.58
CA THR A 307 20.51 -0.74 -5.29
C THR A 307 19.46 -0.82 -4.19
N GLU A 308 19.54 -1.86 -3.37
CA GLU A 308 18.65 -2.08 -2.24
C GLU A 308 19.43 -2.58 -1.03
N ASN A 309 19.39 -1.82 0.07
CA ASN A 309 20.08 -2.16 1.31
C ASN A 309 21.58 -2.49 1.12
N GLY A 310 22.25 -1.77 0.21
CA GLY A 310 23.67 -1.96 -0.13
C GLY A 310 23.96 -3.00 -1.21
N TYR A 311 22.96 -3.77 -1.66
CA TYR A 311 23.12 -4.78 -2.71
C TYR A 311 22.67 -4.24 -4.06
N THR A 312 23.48 -4.48 -5.10
CA THR A 312 23.06 -4.21 -6.48
C THR A 312 22.27 -5.39 -7.00
N VAL A 313 21.01 -5.17 -7.34
CA VAL A 313 20.19 -6.12 -8.08
C VAL A 313 20.51 -5.94 -9.56
N PRO A 314 21.05 -6.96 -10.25
CA PRO A 314 21.42 -6.83 -11.65
C PRO A 314 20.18 -6.75 -12.54
N ALA A 315 20.32 -6.03 -13.66
CA ALA A 315 19.28 -6.00 -14.68
C ALA A 315 19.02 -7.41 -15.22
N SER A 316 17.76 -7.74 -15.43
CA SER A 316 17.36 -8.99 -16.07
C SER A 316 16.09 -8.80 -16.86
N THR A 317 15.81 -9.75 -17.73
CA THR A 317 14.64 -9.70 -18.59
C THR A 317 14.08 -11.10 -18.70
N ILE A 318 12.79 -11.22 -18.42
CA ILE A 318 12.06 -12.48 -18.36
C ILE A 318 10.87 -12.38 -19.30
N CYS A 319 10.61 -13.47 -20.02
CA CYS A 319 9.47 -13.54 -20.91
C CYS A 319 8.29 -14.25 -20.25
N TYR A 320 7.09 -13.70 -20.44
CA TYR A 320 5.84 -14.27 -19.95
C TYR A 320 4.81 -14.45 -21.08
N GLN A 321 4.02 -15.50 -20.99
CA GLN A 321 2.84 -15.72 -21.82
C GLN A 321 1.69 -16.19 -20.92
N HIS A 322 0.59 -15.43 -20.93
CA HIS A 322 -0.61 -15.70 -20.11
C HIS A 322 -0.34 -15.92 -18.60
N GLY A 323 0.67 -15.22 -18.06
CA GLY A 323 1.11 -15.32 -16.68
C GLY A 323 2.22 -16.34 -16.43
N GLU A 324 2.59 -17.16 -17.41
CA GLU A 324 3.60 -18.20 -17.25
C GLU A 324 4.95 -17.77 -17.82
N LYS A 325 6.03 -18.04 -17.07
CA LYS A 325 7.39 -17.77 -17.53
C LYS A 325 7.73 -18.71 -18.69
N VAL A 326 8.06 -18.15 -19.84
CA VAL A 326 8.46 -18.90 -21.03
C VAL A 326 9.96 -18.77 -21.26
N LYS A 327 10.63 -19.89 -21.53
CA LYS A 327 12.06 -19.93 -21.88
C LYS A 327 12.21 -19.69 -23.38
N THR A 328 12.19 -18.43 -23.79
CA THR A 328 12.36 -18.01 -25.19
C THR A 328 13.29 -16.82 -25.29
N THR A 329 13.99 -16.70 -26.41
CA THR A 329 14.84 -15.55 -26.76
C THR A 329 14.03 -14.39 -27.34
N THR A 330 12.79 -14.64 -27.80
CA THR A 330 11.87 -13.63 -28.35
C THR A 330 10.53 -13.74 -27.65
N CYS A 331 10.04 -12.65 -27.07
CA CYS A 331 8.73 -12.65 -26.44
C CYS A 331 7.57 -12.52 -27.43
N PRO A 332 6.39 -13.07 -27.09
CA PRO A 332 5.16 -12.67 -27.74
C PRO A 332 5.06 -11.14 -27.71
N THR A 333 4.76 -10.56 -28.86
CA THR A 333 4.35 -9.16 -28.92
C THR A 333 3.10 -8.99 -28.09
N THR A 334 3.06 -7.91 -27.30
CA THR A 334 1.91 -7.51 -26.48
C THR A 334 0.64 -7.43 -27.31
#